data_AF-A0AAV5G193-F1
#
_entry.id   AF-A0AAV5G193-F1
#
_cell.length_a   1.000
_cell.length_b   1.000
_cell.length_c   1.000
_cell.angle_alpha   90.00
_cell.angle_beta   90.00
_cell.angle_gamma   90.00
#
_symmetry.space_group_name_H-M   'P 1'
#
loop_
_entity.id
_entity.type
_entity.pdbx_description
1 polymer ?
#
loop_
_entity_poly.entity_id
_entity_poly.type
_entity_poly.pdbx_seq_one_letter_code
_entity_poly.pdbx_strand_id
1 'polypeptide(L)'
;MTILLQDEIGGLHDDRWVDVNPTPRAFIVNIADILQLLSNDKFVSVEHRVVAKNAGPRVSIACVFSTHFHPSSTRVYGPIKELLSEENPPLSKETLVRDYLARYYSIGLDGRAKTALSNFRL
;
A
#
# COMPACT_ATOMS: atom_id res chain seq x y z
N MET A 1 -5.03 -0.36 -2.98
CA MET A 1 -4.28 -0.51 -4.24
C MET A 1 -4.22 0.84 -4.91
N THR A 2 -3.13 1.14 -5.60
CA THR A 2 -2.93 2.39 -6.31
C THR A 2 -2.65 2.09 -7.77
N ILE A 3 -3.27 2.84 -8.68
CA ILE A 3 -2.90 2.88 -10.10
C ILE A 3 -2.25 4.23 -10.37
N LEU A 4 -1.02 4.21 -10.87
CA LEU A 4 -0.20 5.40 -11.10
C LEU A 4 0.05 5.56 -12.60
N LEU A 5 -0.29 6.74 -13.12
CA LEU A 5 0.19 7.23 -14.41
C LEU A 5 1.34 8.21 -14.13
N GLN A 6 2.46 8.08 -14.83
CA GLN A 6 3.59 9.00 -14.72
C GLN A 6 4.07 9.43 -16.11
N ASP A 7 4.77 10.56 -16.15
CA ASP A 7 5.50 11.01 -17.33
C ASP A 7 6.78 10.20 -17.59
N GLU A 8 7.54 10.62 -18.60
CA GLU A 8 8.79 9.99 -19.03
C GLU A 8 10.00 10.36 -18.16
N ILE A 9 9.87 11.24 -17.15
CA ILE A 9 11.00 11.62 -16.26
C ILE A 9 11.24 10.52 -15.20
N GLY A 10 10.16 9.85 -14.78
CA GLY A 10 10.22 8.74 -13.83
C GLY A 10 10.75 9.18 -12.45
N GLY A 11 11.61 8.37 -11.83
CA GLY A 11 12.14 8.65 -10.49
C GLY A 11 11.30 8.06 -9.35
N LEU A 12 10.33 7.19 -9.67
CA LEU A 12 9.77 6.26 -8.69
C LEU A 12 10.80 5.16 -8.43
N HIS A 13 11.08 4.91 -7.15
CA HIS A 13 11.87 3.79 -6.67
C HIS A 13 10.99 2.89 -5.81
N ASP A 14 11.22 1.58 -5.90
CA ASP A 14 10.49 0.56 -5.14
C ASP A 14 11.46 -0.36 -4.36
N ASP A 15 10.98 -0.94 -3.26
CA ASP A 15 11.71 -1.87 -2.37
C ASP A 15 13.14 -1.39 -2.04
N ARG A 16 14.19 -2.19 -2.32
CA ARG A 16 15.63 -1.88 -2.14
C ARG A 16 16.13 -0.74 -3.05
N TRP A 17 15.27 0.22 -3.34
CA TRP A 17 15.45 1.40 -4.16
C TRP A 17 15.71 1.10 -5.63
N VAL A 18 15.04 0.08 -6.16
CA VAL A 18 15.08 -0.28 -7.58
C VAL A 18 14.32 0.76 -8.38
N ASP A 19 14.92 1.24 -9.47
CA ASP A 19 14.28 2.20 -10.38
C ASP A 19 13.09 1.55 -11.13
N VAL A 20 11.94 2.22 -11.07
CA VAL A 20 10.77 1.87 -11.89
C VAL A 20 10.76 2.76 -13.13
N ASN A 21 11.36 2.26 -14.21
CA ASN A 21 11.46 3.00 -15.46
C ASN A 21 10.09 3.26 -16.09
N PRO A 22 9.81 4.50 -16.54
CA PRO A 22 8.62 4.79 -17.32
C PRO A 22 8.52 3.86 -18.53
N THR A 23 7.37 3.22 -18.67
CA THR A 23 7.03 2.42 -19.85
C THR A 23 5.93 3.14 -20.61
N PRO A 24 6.12 3.47 -21.90
CA PRO A 24 5.11 4.14 -22.68
C PRO A 24 3.78 3.39 -22.65
N ARG A 25 2.67 4.14 -22.43
CA ARG A 25 1.30 3.61 -22.40
C ARG A 25 1.04 2.55 -21.32
N ALA A 26 1.83 2.53 -20.26
CA ALA A 26 1.63 1.65 -19.11
C ALA A 26 1.16 2.41 -17.87
N PHE A 27 0.47 1.69 -17.00
CA PHE A 27 0.23 2.11 -15.62
C PHE A 27 1.12 1.31 -14.68
N ILE A 28 1.51 1.91 -13.57
CA ILE A 28 2.12 1.22 -12.44
C ILE A 28 1.03 0.87 -11.44
N VAL A 29 1.02 -0.35 -10.94
CA VAL A 29 0.03 -0.83 -9.96
C VAL A 29 0.74 -1.22 -8.68
N ASN A 30 0.43 -0.53 -7.59
CA ASN A 30 1.00 -0.82 -6.27
C ASN A 30 -0.05 -1.45 -5.36
N ILE A 31 0.35 -2.53 -4.69
CA ILE A 31 -0.42 -3.15 -3.61
C ILE A 31 -0.35 -2.23 -2.38
N ALA A 32 -1.45 -2.15 -1.63
CA ALA A 32 -1.50 -1.38 -0.39
C ALA A 32 -1.79 -2.32 0.79
N ASP A 33 -1.48 -1.85 2.00
CA ASP A 33 -1.55 -2.61 3.26
C ASP A 33 -2.87 -3.37 3.44
N ILE A 34 -4.02 -2.78 3.11
CA ILE A 34 -5.30 -3.48 3.27
C ILE A 34 -5.40 -4.71 2.36
N LEU A 35 -4.85 -4.67 1.14
CA LEU A 35 -4.86 -5.85 0.27
C LEU A 35 -3.87 -6.91 0.77
N GLN A 36 -2.75 -6.50 1.38
CA GLN A 36 -1.85 -7.41 2.07
C GLN A 36 -2.55 -8.10 3.27
N LEU A 37 -3.26 -7.32 4.10
CA LEU A 37 -4.08 -7.83 5.20
C LEU A 37 -5.11 -8.87 4.73
N LEU A 38 -5.91 -8.52 3.72
CA LEU A 38 -6.97 -9.38 3.18
C LEU A 38 -6.42 -10.67 2.59
N SER A 39 -5.23 -10.62 1.96
CA SER A 39 -4.63 -11.75 1.27
C SER A 39 -3.80 -12.67 2.18
N ASN A 40 -3.76 -12.42 3.49
CA ASN A 40 -2.89 -13.11 4.44
C ASN A 40 -1.41 -13.11 3.99
N ASP A 41 -0.90 -11.93 3.62
CA ASP A 41 0.47 -11.72 3.09
C ASP A 41 0.80 -12.35 1.73
N LYS A 42 -0.18 -12.95 1.03
CA LYS A 42 0.05 -13.44 -0.33
C LYS A 42 0.41 -12.31 -1.30
N PHE A 43 -0.11 -11.10 -1.05
CA PHE A 43 0.37 -9.87 -1.68
C PHE A 43 1.10 -9.01 -0.66
N VAL A 44 2.20 -8.39 -1.09
CA VAL A 44 3.05 -7.55 -0.23
C VAL A 44 2.91 -6.09 -0.64
N SER A 45 2.58 -5.25 0.35
CA SER A 45 2.64 -3.79 0.26
C SER A 45 4.09 -3.36 0.43
N VAL A 46 4.63 -2.68 -0.58
CA VAL A 46 6.05 -2.32 -0.67
C VAL A 46 6.24 -0.82 -0.43
N GLU A 47 7.35 -0.50 0.24
CA GLU A 47 7.77 0.88 0.40
C GLU A 47 8.31 1.42 -0.92
N HIS A 48 7.85 2.62 -1.27
CA HIS A 48 8.25 3.29 -2.49
C HIS A 48 8.48 4.78 -2.21
N ARG A 49 9.40 5.39 -2.95
CA ARG A 49 9.65 6.83 -2.89
C ARG A 49 9.78 7.42 -4.28
N VAL A 50 9.62 8.73 -4.37
CA VAL A 50 9.96 9.48 -5.58
C VAL A 50 11.19 10.33 -5.30
N VAL A 51 12.23 10.16 -6.11
CA VAL A 51 13.46 10.95 -6.02
C VAL A 51 13.37 12.11 -7.02
N ALA A 52 13.57 13.33 -6.52
CA ALA A 52 13.65 14.51 -7.38
C ALA A 52 14.92 14.44 -8.26
N LYS A 53 14.74 14.64 -9.56
CA LYS A 53 15.83 14.62 -10.55
C LYS A 53 16.10 16.03 -11.07
N ASN A 54 17.35 16.31 -11.43
CA ASN A 54 17.72 17.52 -12.16
C ASN A 54 17.45 17.38 -13.67
N ALA A 55 16.23 16.99 -14.03
CA ALA A 55 15.82 16.69 -15.42
C ALA A 55 14.60 17.51 -15.86
N GLY A 56 13.97 18.26 -14.96
CA GLY A 56 12.76 19.06 -15.20
C GLY A 56 11.60 18.68 -14.26
N PRO A 57 10.45 19.38 -14.38
CA PRO A 57 9.27 19.11 -13.57
C PRO A 57 8.67 17.74 -13.89
N ARG A 58 8.53 16.89 -12.87
CA ARG A 58 7.88 15.58 -12.96
C ARG A 58 6.40 15.68 -12.59
N VAL A 59 5.53 15.06 -13.37
CA VAL A 59 4.09 14.95 -13.11
C VAL A 59 3.65 13.48 -13.06
N SER A 60 2.80 13.14 -12.10
CA SER A 60 2.14 11.83 -12.03
C SER A 60 0.75 11.95 -11.42
N ILE A 61 -0.16 11.07 -11.81
CA ILE A 61 -1.53 10.97 -11.30
C ILE A 61 -1.66 9.63 -10.58
N ALA A 62 -1.95 9.68 -9.27
CA ALA A 62 -2.20 8.49 -8.46
C ALA A 62 -3.70 8.33 -8.21
N CYS A 63 -4.27 7.20 -8.64
CA CYS A 63 -5.63 6.80 -8.32
C CYS A 63 -5.60 5.76 -7.20
N VAL A 64 -6.06 6.14 -6.00
CA VAL A 64 -6.10 5.26 -4.83
C VAL A 64 -7.49 4.64 -4.71
N PHE A 65 -7.56 3.31 -4.77
CA PHE A 65 -8.81 2.57 -4.61
C PHE A 65 -9.16 2.49 -3.13
N SER A 66 -10.14 3.30 -2.72
CA SER A 66 -10.58 3.42 -1.33
C SER A 66 -12.11 3.38 -1.17
N THR A 67 -12.85 2.85 -2.14
CA THR A 67 -14.31 2.97 -2.25
C THR A 67 -15.11 2.50 -1.02
N HIS A 68 -14.51 1.72 -0.13
CA HIS A 68 -15.13 1.25 1.13
C HIS A 68 -14.37 1.68 2.39
N PHE A 69 -13.33 2.51 2.25
CA PHE A 69 -12.50 3.02 3.34
C PHE A 69 -13.00 4.38 3.87
N HIS A 70 -14.33 4.52 3.98
CA HIS A 70 -14.89 5.68 4.68
C HIS A 70 -14.70 5.50 6.19
N PRO A 71 -14.27 6.52 6.95
CA PRO A 71 -14.08 6.40 8.41
C PRO A 71 -15.34 6.01 9.20
N SER A 72 -16.54 6.24 8.64
CA SER A 72 -17.80 5.80 9.24
C SER A 72 -18.16 4.34 8.93
N SER A 73 -17.38 3.64 8.11
CA SER A 73 -17.62 2.25 7.77
C SER A 73 -17.47 1.37 9.01
N THR A 74 -18.48 0.53 9.26
CA THR A 74 -18.45 -0.49 10.31
C THR A 74 -17.96 -1.84 9.78
N ARG A 75 -17.55 -1.91 8.50
CA ARG A 75 -17.03 -3.12 7.90
C ARG A 75 -15.70 -3.49 8.55
N VAL A 76 -15.63 -4.73 9.01
CA VAL A 76 -14.43 -5.35 9.55
C VAL A 76 -13.59 -5.92 8.39
N TYR A 77 -12.29 -5.71 8.45
CA TYR A 77 -11.30 -6.19 7.50
C TYR A 77 -10.33 -7.12 8.21
N GLY A 78 -10.04 -8.26 7.58
CA GLY A 78 -9.08 -9.25 8.05
C GLY A 78 -8.80 -10.25 6.93
N PRO A 79 -7.95 -11.25 7.18
CA PRO A 79 -7.65 -12.28 6.17
C PRO A 79 -8.93 -12.92 5.60
N ILE A 80 -9.00 -13.06 4.28
CA ILE A 80 -10.09 -13.75 3.59
C ILE A 80 -10.11 -15.20 4.08
N LYS A 81 -11.27 -15.64 4.59
CA LYS A 81 -11.41 -16.94 5.28
C LYS A 81 -11.03 -18.12 4.39
N GLU A 82 -11.34 -18.02 3.11
CA GLU A 82 -11.05 -19.02 2.08
C GLU A 82 -9.55 -19.15 1.75
N LEU A 83 -8.71 -18.20 2.21
CA LEU A 83 -7.26 -18.27 2.09
C LEU A 83 -6.59 -18.90 3.32
N LEU A 84 -7.36 -19.22 4.37
CA LEU A 84 -6.84 -19.74 5.63
C LEU A 84 -6.94 -21.27 5.70
N SER A 85 -5.97 -21.89 6.38
CA SER A 85 -5.99 -23.32 6.76
C SER A 85 -5.21 -23.53 8.05
N GLU A 86 -5.14 -24.76 8.55
CA GLU A 86 -4.29 -25.12 9.69
C GLU A 86 -2.81 -24.82 9.40
N GLU A 87 -2.37 -25.04 8.16
CA GLU A 87 -1.01 -24.77 7.70
C GLU A 87 -0.78 -23.29 7.31
N ASN A 88 -1.85 -22.53 7.11
CA ASN A 88 -1.83 -21.10 6.81
C ASN A 88 -2.78 -20.32 7.73
N PRO A 89 -2.45 -20.21 9.04
CA PRO A 89 -3.28 -19.50 9.99
C PRO A 89 -3.30 -17.98 9.69
N PRO A 90 -4.27 -17.24 10.24
CA PRO A 90 -4.31 -15.79 10.08
C PRO A 90 -3.04 -15.15 10.67
N LEU A 91 -2.45 -14.21 9.92
CA LEU A 91 -1.25 -13.46 10.32
C LEU A 91 -1.57 -12.10 10.94
N SER A 92 -2.84 -11.70 10.92
CA SER A 92 -3.30 -10.39 11.39
C SER A 92 -4.67 -10.49 12.02
N LYS A 93 -4.92 -9.61 12.98
CA LYS A 93 -6.22 -9.40 13.63
C LYS A 93 -7.16 -8.68 12.69
N GLU A 94 -8.44 -8.98 12.86
CA GLU A 94 -9.51 -8.21 12.25
C GLU A 94 -9.52 -6.77 12.78
N THR A 95 -9.79 -5.79 11.92
CA THR A 95 -9.78 -4.36 12.26
C THR A 95 -10.81 -3.56 11.48
N LEU A 96 -11.19 -2.40 12.00
CA LEU A 96 -11.97 -1.41 11.27
C LEU A 96 -11.05 -0.49 10.48
N VAL A 97 -11.54 -0.03 9.33
CA VAL A 97 -10.86 0.99 8.50
C VAL A 97 -10.46 2.21 9.30
N ARG A 98 -11.33 2.69 10.19
CA ARG A 98 -11.05 3.90 10.97
C ARG A 98 -9.87 3.73 11.91
N ASP A 99 -9.71 2.53 12.48
CA ASP A 99 -8.63 2.24 13.42
C ASP A 99 -7.31 2.13 12.65
N TYR A 100 -7.33 1.48 11.49
CA TYR A 100 -6.20 1.46 10.56
C TYR A 100 -5.80 2.87 10.10
N LEU A 101 -6.75 3.70 9.64
CA LEU A 101 -6.49 5.05 9.15
C LEU A 101 -5.95 5.96 10.25
N ALA A 102 -6.53 5.92 11.46
CA ALA A 102 -6.03 6.67 12.60
C ALA A 102 -4.56 6.32 12.89
N ARG A 103 -4.21 5.04 12.83
CA ARG A 103 -2.82 4.61 12.97
C ARG A 103 -1.95 5.07 11.82
N TYR A 104 -2.39 4.89 10.57
CA TYR A 104 -1.68 5.30 9.37
C TYR A 104 -1.28 6.78 9.41
N TYR A 105 -2.22 7.67 9.76
CA TYR A 105 -1.93 9.10 9.87
C TYR A 105 -1.03 9.46 11.07
N SER A 106 -0.97 8.63 12.11
CA SER A 106 -0.10 8.88 13.28
C SER A 106 1.38 8.52 13.05
N ILE A 107 1.70 7.70 12.04
CA ILE A 107 3.06 7.18 11.79
C ILE A 107 3.91 8.20 11.03
N GLY A 108 3.30 9.02 10.17
CA GLY A 108 4.02 9.91 9.26
C GLY A 108 4.68 9.16 8.09
N LEU A 109 5.50 9.87 7.31
CA LEU A 109 6.09 9.38 6.05
C LEU A 109 7.63 9.28 6.10
N ASP A 110 8.24 9.38 7.28
CA ASP A 110 9.69 9.47 7.41
C ASP A 110 10.42 8.12 7.38
N GLY A 111 9.69 7.02 7.21
CA GLY A 111 10.22 5.66 7.09
C GLY A 111 10.91 5.12 8.36
N ARG A 112 10.84 5.86 9.49
CA ARG A 112 11.51 5.45 10.74
C ARG A 112 10.64 4.54 11.62
N ALA A 113 9.33 4.54 11.40
CA ALA A 113 8.38 3.77 12.15
C ALA A 113 7.85 2.57 11.34
N LYS A 114 7.50 1.48 12.03
CA LYS A 114 6.87 0.31 11.41
C LYS A 114 5.58 0.73 10.69
N THR A 115 5.27 0.08 9.56
CA THR A 115 4.06 0.34 8.78
C THR A 115 2.79 0.27 9.63
N ALA A 116 1.72 0.95 9.21
CA ALA A 116 0.44 0.96 9.94
C ALA A 116 -0.09 -0.45 10.19
N LEU A 117 0.10 -1.34 9.20
CA LEU A 117 -0.28 -2.75 9.28
C LEU A 117 0.42 -3.51 10.42
N SER A 118 1.63 -3.12 10.83
CA SER A 118 2.39 -3.81 11.89
C SER A 118 1.65 -3.86 13.23
N ASN A 119 0.80 -2.88 13.52
CA ASN A 119 0.00 -2.83 14.74
C ASN A 119 -1.15 -3.84 14.78
N PHE A 120 -1.50 -4.43 13.64
CA PHE A 120 -2.60 -5.38 13.50
C PHE A 120 -2.11 -6.81 13.34
N ARG A 121 -0.80 -7.06 13.44
CA ARG A 121 -0.23 -8.41 13.39
C ARG A 121 -0.58 -9.21 14.66
N LEU A 122 -0.69 -10.54 14.48
CA LEU A 122 -0.86 -11.51 15.57
C LEU A 122 0.48 -11.83 16.24
#